data_AF-A0ABD4YXP7-F1
#
_entry.id   AF-A0ABD4YXP7-F1
#
_cell.length_a   1.000
_cell.length_b   1.000
_cell.length_c   1.000
_cell.angle_alpha   90.00
_cell.angle_beta   90.00
_cell.angle_gamma   90.00
#
_symmetry.space_group_name_H-M   'P 1'
#
loop_
_entity.id
_entity.type
_entity.pdbx_description
1 polymer ?
#
loop_
_entity_poly.entity_id
_entity_poly.type
_entity_poly.pdbx_seq_one_letter_code
_entity_poly.pdbx_strand_id
1 'polypeptide(L)'
;MQTAKWDFQIAQPEQDGDDWRIGYTLISPIAGVPSERIAIDERFHSAHGAIAEATRLAQIHVADLNGEAPTFEAPSDSEVPFDKDQRF
;
A
#
# COMPACT_ATOMS: atom_id res chain seq x y z
N MET A 1 -13.15 5.40 -23.91
CA MET A 1 -13.94 5.68 -22.70
C MET A 1 -13.01 5.48 -21.51
N GLN A 2 -12.74 6.52 -20.73
CA GLN A 2 -11.86 6.42 -19.57
C GLN A 2 -12.70 5.81 -18.45
N THR A 3 -12.47 4.54 -18.12
CA THR A 3 -13.17 3.88 -17.02
C THR A 3 -12.78 4.60 -15.73
N ALA A 4 -13.75 5.14 -15.00
CA ALA A 4 -13.49 5.79 -13.73
C ALA A 4 -13.08 4.72 -12.71
N LYS A 5 -11.88 4.85 -12.14
CA LYS A 5 -11.26 3.88 -11.23
C LYS A 5 -11.16 4.46 -9.82
N TRP A 6 -11.16 3.58 -8.82
CA TRP A 6 -10.76 3.94 -7.47
C TRP A 6 -9.32 4.44 -7.47
N ASP A 7 -9.07 5.42 -6.61
CA ASP A 7 -7.75 6.01 -6.36
C ASP A 7 -7.56 6.18 -4.85
N PHE A 8 -6.39 6.66 -4.43
CA PHE A 8 -6.09 6.89 -3.02
C PHE A 8 -5.27 8.16 -2.78
N GLN A 9 -5.33 8.66 -1.55
CA GLN A 9 -4.50 9.76 -1.07
C GLN A 9 -3.88 9.41 0.29
N ILE A 10 -2.56 9.48 0.38
CA ILE A 10 -1.83 9.27 1.63
C ILE A 10 -2.04 10.49 2.55
N ALA A 11 -2.35 10.24 3.82
CA ALA A 11 -2.43 11.30 4.82
C ALA A 11 -1.02 11.78 5.20
N GLN A 12 -0.93 12.99 5.72
CA GLN A 12 0.32 13.45 6.32
C GLN A 12 0.65 12.57 7.54
N PRO A 13 1.86 12.00 7.64
CA PRO A 13 2.25 11.25 8.82
C PRO A 13 2.29 12.15 10.05
N GLU A 14 1.80 11.64 11.16
CA GLU A 14 1.73 12.32 12.44
C GLU A 14 2.68 11.63 13.43
N GLN A 15 3.45 12.42 14.16
CA GLN A 15 4.32 11.91 15.21
C GLN A 15 3.50 11.75 16.50
N ASP A 16 3.53 10.56 17.10
CA ASP A 16 2.96 10.28 18.42
C ASP A 16 4.04 9.68 19.34
N GLY A 17 4.62 10.54 20.18
CA GLY A 17 5.78 10.20 20.99
C GLY A 17 7.03 10.00 20.13
N ASP A 18 7.69 8.84 20.30
CA ASP A 18 8.87 8.44 19.53
C ASP A 18 8.50 7.69 18.23
N ASP A 19 7.21 7.41 18.02
CA ASP A 19 6.70 6.68 16.88
C ASP A 19 5.92 7.59 15.92
N TRP A 20 5.69 7.10 14.72
CA TRP A 20 4.90 7.72 13.67
C TRP A 20 3.65 6.90 13.38
N ARG A 21 2.54 7.60 13.14
CA ARG A 21 1.28 7.04 12.66
C ARG A 21 0.89 7.68 11.34
N ILE A 22 0.10 6.95 10.56
CA ILE A 22 -0.36 7.41 9.26
C ILE A 22 -1.65 6.69 8.88
N GLY A 23 -2.32 7.22 7.87
CA GLY A 23 -3.44 6.57 7.21
C GLY A 23 -3.51 6.97 5.74
N TYR A 24 -4.53 6.49 5.06
CA TYR A 24 -4.82 6.88 3.68
C TYR A 24 -6.32 6.99 3.46
N THR A 25 -6.72 7.70 2.41
CA THR A 25 -8.12 7.88 2.01
C THR A 25 -8.34 7.23 0.66
N LEU A 26 -9.39 6.41 0.54
CA LEU A 26 -9.85 5.86 -0.74
C LEU A 26 -10.80 6.86 -1.41
N ILE A 27 -10.55 7.11 -2.69
CA ILE A 27 -11.30 8.06 -3.51
C ILE A 27 -12.18 7.26 -4.48
N SER A 28 -13.48 7.35 -4.28
CA SER A 28 -14.44 6.68 -5.15
C SER A 28 -14.53 7.37 -6.51
N PRO A 29 -14.58 6.61 -7.62
CA PRO A 29 -14.84 7.18 -8.94
C PRO A 29 -16.31 7.60 -9.13
N ILE A 30 -17.20 7.21 -8.21
CA ILE A 30 -18.63 7.43 -8.31
C ILE A 30 -19.00 8.69 -7.53
N ALA A 31 -19.53 9.69 -8.23
CA ALA A 31 -20.01 10.92 -7.60
C ALA A 31 -21.09 10.62 -6.57
N GLY A 32 -20.90 11.12 -5.34
CA GLY A 32 -21.83 10.92 -4.22
C GLY A 32 -21.55 9.69 -3.34
N VAL A 33 -20.58 8.84 -3.70
CA VAL A 33 -20.03 7.84 -2.79
C VAL A 33 -18.99 8.52 -1.89
N PRO A 34 -19.11 8.40 -0.55
CA PRO A 34 -18.16 9.02 0.36
C PRO A 34 -16.78 8.37 0.21
N SER A 35 -15.74 9.20 0.29
CA SER A 35 -14.37 8.73 0.46
C SER A 35 -14.22 8.04 1.82
N GLU A 36 -13.47 6.95 1.85
CA GLU A 36 -13.24 6.17 3.07
C GLU A 36 -11.84 6.43 3.61
N ARG A 37 -11.73 6.83 4.88
CA ARG A 37 -10.43 7.02 5.55
C ARG A 37 -10.06 5.76 6.32
N ILE A 38 -8.88 5.23 6.01
CA ILE A 38 -8.28 4.06 6.65
C ILE A 38 -7.10 4.54 7.51
N ALA A 39 -7.18 4.29 8.82
CA ALA A 39 -6.05 4.46 9.73
C ALA A 39 -5.22 3.18 9.77
N ILE A 40 -3.90 3.30 9.84
CA ILE A 40 -3.01 2.17 10.04
C ILE A 40 -2.68 2.13 11.53
N ASP A 41 -3.05 1.03 12.19
CA ASP A 41 -2.86 0.85 13.63
C ASP A 41 -1.38 0.63 14.01
N GLU A 42 -0.55 0.27 13.04
CA GLU A 42 0.89 0.09 13.21
C GLU A 42 1.60 1.42 13.54
N ARG A 43 2.61 1.31 14.40
CA ARG A 43 3.49 2.41 14.80
C ARG A 43 4.84 2.23 14.13
N PHE A 44 5.34 3.29 13.51
CA PHE A 44 6.57 3.25 12.73
C PHE A 44 7.67 4.07 13.39
N HIS A 45 8.90 3.57 13.39
CA HIS A 45 10.05 4.32 13.92
C HIS A 45 10.49 5.49 13.03
N SER A 46 9.87 5.68 11.86
CA SER A 46 10.14 6.83 10.98
C SER A 46 8.93 7.19 10.13
N ALA A 47 8.81 8.49 9.80
CA ALA A 47 7.80 8.99 8.86
C ALA A 47 7.90 8.32 7.48
N HIS A 48 9.13 8.04 7.02
CA HIS A 48 9.36 7.39 5.73
C HIS A 48 8.81 5.96 5.71
N GLY A 49 9.05 5.18 6.78
CA GLY A 49 8.50 3.84 6.93
C GLY A 49 6.98 3.84 6.96
N ALA A 50 6.38 4.80 7.68
CA ALA A 50 4.93 4.97 7.71
C ALA A 50 4.37 5.25 6.30
N ILE A 51 4.96 6.20 5.56
CA ILE A 51 4.54 6.53 4.19
C ILE A 51 4.67 5.32 3.25
N ALA A 52 5.77 4.59 3.33
CA ALA A 52 6.02 3.44 2.47
C ALA A 52 4.95 2.35 2.68
N GLU A 53 4.65 2.00 3.93
CA GLU A 53 3.65 0.99 4.23
C GLU A 53 2.23 1.47 3.90
N ALA A 54 1.90 2.73 4.19
CA ALA A 54 0.61 3.29 3.80
C ALA A 54 0.40 3.28 2.29
N THR A 55 1.45 3.60 1.53
CA THR A 55 1.42 3.54 0.06
C THR A 55 1.20 2.13 -0.43
N ARG A 56 1.94 1.16 0.12
CA ARG A 56 1.81 -0.25 -0.23
C ARG A 56 0.39 -0.78 0.03
N LEU A 57 -0.17 -0.52 1.21
CA LEU A 57 -1.51 -0.97 1.58
C LEU A 57 -2.59 -0.29 0.71
N ALA A 58 -2.46 1.01 0.45
CA ALA A 58 -3.41 1.74 -0.39
C ALA A 58 -3.41 1.23 -1.83
N GLN A 59 -2.24 0.91 -2.39
CA GLN A 59 -2.11 0.32 -3.73
C GLN A 59 -2.78 -1.05 -3.81
N ILE A 60 -2.58 -1.92 -2.83
CA ILE A 60 -3.24 -3.23 -2.77
C ILE A 60 -4.76 -3.05 -2.73
N HIS A 61 -5.25 -2.13 -1.90
CA HIS A 61 -6.69 -1.89 -1.72
C HIS A 61 -7.34 -1.36 -3.01
N VAL A 62 -6.69 -0.39 -3.68
CA VAL A 62 -7.18 0.15 -4.95
C VAL A 62 -7.12 -0.89 -6.07
N ALA A 63 -6.08 -1.74 -6.12
CA ALA A 63 -6.01 -2.83 -7.08
C ALA A 63 -7.20 -3.80 -6.90
N ASP A 64 -7.49 -4.20 -5.67
CA ASP A 64 -8.64 -5.06 -5.35
C ASP A 64 -9.97 -4.41 -5.79
N LEU A 65 -10.20 -3.14 -5.43
CA LEU A 65 -11.42 -2.40 -5.80
C LEU A 65 -11.57 -2.20 -7.31
N ASN A 66 -10.47 -2.11 -8.05
CA ASN A 66 -10.48 -1.98 -9.50
C ASN A 66 -10.50 -3.34 -10.23
N GLY A 67 -10.48 -4.46 -9.50
CA GLY A 67 -10.39 -5.81 -10.09
C GLY A 67 -9.06 -6.07 -10.78
N GLU A 68 -8.00 -5.36 -10.39
CA GLU A 68 -6.64 -5.55 -10.87
C GLU A 68 -5.96 -6.58 -9.98
N ALA A 69 -5.46 -7.66 -10.58
CA ALA A 69 -4.65 -8.61 -9.83
C ALA A 69 -3.37 -7.90 -9.35
N PRO A 70 -2.99 -7.99 -8.07
CA PRO A 70 -1.70 -7.49 -7.63
C PRO A 70 -0.61 -8.19 -8.43
N THR A 71 0.17 -7.42 -9.18
CA THR A 71 1.35 -7.93 -9.87
C THR A 71 2.41 -8.21 -8.81
N PHE A 72 2.41 -9.42 -8.27
CA PHE A 72 3.57 -9.93 -7.56
C PHE A 72 4.63 -10.20 -8.62
N GLU A 73 5.62 -9.31 -8.74
CA GLU A 73 6.83 -9.63 -9.49
C GLU A 73 7.45 -10.88 -8.85
N ALA A 74 7.71 -11.90 -9.66
CA ALA A 74 8.46 -13.05 -9.19
C ALA A 74 9.84 -12.54 -8.72
N PRO A 75 10.35 -13.00 -7.57
CA PRO A 75 11.68 -12.61 -7.12
C PRO A 75 12.67 -12.87 -8.25
N SER A 76 13.53 -11.89 -8.49
CA SER A 76 14.57 -12.02 -9.51
C SER A 76 15.51 -13.18 -9.14
N ASP A 77 16.11 -13.87 -10.12
CA ASP A 77 17.08 -14.97 -9.84
C ASP A 77 18.25 -14.49 -8.95
N SER A 78 18.48 -13.17 -8.85
CA SER A 78 19.46 -12.53 -7.94
C SER A 78 19.01 -12.41 -6.48
N GLU A 79 17.73 -12.61 -6.18
CA GLU A 79 17.15 -12.51 -4.82
C GLU A 79 16.88 -13.88 -4.18
N VAL A 80 17.17 -14.98 -4.89
CA VAL A 80 17.05 -16.33 -4.36
C VAL A 80 18.43 -16.78 -3.84
N PRO A 81 18.64 -16.88 -2.51
CA PRO A 81 19.95 -17.27 -1.95
C PRO A 81 20.22 -18.78 -2.04
N PHE A 82 19.31 -19.54 -2.64
CA PHE A 82 19.43 -20.98 -2.80
C PHE A 82 19.83 -21.31 -4.24
N ASP A 83 21.12 -21.54 -4.45
CA ASP A 83 21.63 -22.10 -5.69
C ASP A 83 20.89 -23.42 -6.01
N LYS A 84 20.40 -23.55 -7.24
CA LYS A 84 19.71 -24.75 -7.77
C LYS A 84 20.56 -26.03 -7.73
N ASP A 85 21.83 -25.94 -7.32
CA ASP A 85 22.80 -27.03 -7.27
C ASP A 85 23.14 -27.55 -5.87
N GLN A 86 22.57 -27.02 -4.78
CA GLN A 86 22.75 -27.64 -3.46
C GLN A 86 21.73 -28.78 -3.24
N ARG A 87 22.14 -30.01 -3.58
CA ARG A 87 21.55 -31.22 -3.00
C ARG A 87 22.03 -31.37 -1.56
N PHE A 88 21.09 -31.34 -0.61
CA PHE A 88 21.31 -31.73 0.79
C PHE A 88 21.80 -33.18 0.89
#